data_AF-A0A960VVJ1-F1
#
_entry.id   AF-A0A960VVJ1-F1
#
_cell.length_a   1.000
_cell.length_b   1.000
_cell.length_c   1.000
_cell.angle_alpha   90.00
_cell.angle_beta   90.00
_cell.angle_gamma   90.00
#
_symmetry.space_group_name_H-M   'P 1'
#
loop_
_entity.id
_entity.type
_entity.pdbx_description
1 polymer ?
#
loop_
_entity_poly.entity_id
_entity_poly.type
_entity_poly.pdbx_seq_one_letter_code
_entity_poly.pdbx_strand_id
1 'polypeptide(L)'
;FSDAQRHIEALGHAYRRFALKRPACYQLMFGTPVREFTPDQDCLEKSYLCMEVLIGAVNEGVSQGLFIELPVEMIVLQLWSAVHGMVSLELRGYFETRADATAAFEIRVETALRGLQKEIAEC
;
A
#
# COMPACT_ATOMS: atom_id res chain seq x y z
N PHE A 1 -13.33 -1.40 11.18
CA PHE A 1 -12.01 -2.03 11.17
C PHE A 1 -11.52 -2.32 12.60
N SER A 2 -10.71 -3.36 12.78
CA SER A 2 -9.93 -3.62 14.01
C SER A 2 -8.72 -2.68 14.12
N ASP A 3 -7.96 -2.76 15.21
CA ASP A 3 -6.73 -1.97 15.36
C ASP A 3 -5.65 -2.36 14.35
N ALA A 4 -5.47 -3.66 14.07
CA ALA A 4 -4.55 -4.13 13.04
C ALA A 4 -4.93 -3.58 11.65
N GLN A 5 -6.22 -3.58 11.31
CA GLN A 5 -6.71 -3.01 10.04
C GLN A 5 -6.53 -1.50 9.97
N ARG A 6 -6.78 -0.77 11.08
CA ARG A 6 -6.51 0.67 11.19
C ARG A 6 -5.02 1.00 11.04
N HIS A 7 -4.14 0.14 11.56
CA HIS A 7 -2.69 0.30 11.37
C HIS A 7 -2.32 0.18 9.88
N ILE A 8 -2.84 -0.83 9.18
CA ILE A 8 -2.61 -1.00 7.73
C ILE A 8 -3.14 0.20 6.93
N GLU A 9 -4.33 0.69 7.25
CA GLU A 9 -4.88 1.93 6.70
C GLU A 9 -3.91 3.11 6.91
N ALA A 10 -3.42 3.31 8.13
CA ALA A 10 -2.46 4.37 8.46
C ALA A 10 -1.15 4.26 7.66
N LEU A 11 -0.66 3.04 7.40
CA LEU A 11 0.50 2.80 6.53
C LEU A 11 0.22 3.23 5.08
N GLY A 12 -0.99 2.97 4.57
CA GLY A 12 -1.44 3.47 3.26
C GLY A 12 -1.38 5.00 3.18
N HIS A 13 -1.92 5.71 4.18
CA HIS A 13 -1.83 7.18 4.22
C HIS A 13 -0.39 7.67 4.35
N ALA A 14 0.46 6.97 5.10
CA ALA A 14 1.88 7.31 5.21
C ALA A 14 2.59 7.19 3.85
N TYR A 15 2.28 6.14 3.09
CA TYR A 15 2.77 5.93 1.72
C TYR A 15 2.38 7.10 0.80
N ARG A 16 1.09 7.48 0.79
CA ARG A 16 0.61 8.64 0.00
C ARG A 16 1.31 9.94 0.42
N ARG A 17 1.40 10.22 1.72
CA ARG A 17 2.08 11.42 2.24
C ARG A 17 3.54 11.48 1.81
N PHE A 18 4.26 10.35 1.86
CA PHE A 18 5.64 10.27 1.38
C PHE A 18 5.73 10.66 -0.09
N ALA A 19 4.92 10.03 -0.95
CA ALA A 19 4.94 10.23 -2.38
C ALA A 19 4.65 11.69 -2.77
N LEU A 20 3.65 12.31 -2.15
CA LEU A 20 3.30 13.72 -2.40
C LEU A 20 4.36 14.69 -1.88
N LYS A 21 5.00 14.39 -0.75
CA LYS A 21 6.07 15.23 -0.19
C LYS A 21 7.40 15.08 -0.95
N ARG A 22 7.62 13.93 -1.59
CA ARG A 22 8.89 13.54 -2.23
C ARG A 22 8.67 12.90 -3.61
N PRO A 23 8.03 13.61 -4.57
CA PRO A 23 7.65 13.03 -5.86
C PRO A 23 8.86 12.56 -6.68
N ALA A 24 9.98 13.29 -6.63
CA ALA A 24 11.22 12.87 -7.30
C ALA A 24 11.78 11.55 -6.73
N CYS A 25 11.74 11.36 -5.40
CA CYS A 25 12.16 10.10 -4.78
C CYS A 25 11.22 8.95 -5.17
N TYR A 26 9.91 9.21 -5.17
CA TYR A 26 8.93 8.22 -5.63
C TYR A 26 9.17 7.79 -7.08
N GLN A 27 9.48 8.75 -7.97
CA GLN A 27 9.79 8.47 -9.36
C GLN A 27 11.12 7.72 -9.52
N LEU A 28 12.13 8.01 -8.70
CA LEU A 28 13.37 7.21 -8.66
C LEU A 28 13.09 5.74 -8.29
N MET A 29 12.20 5.50 -7.34
CA MET A 29 11.87 4.15 -6.89
C MET A 29 11.03 3.35 -7.90
N PHE A 30 10.12 4.00 -8.64
CA PHE A 30 9.08 3.28 -9.42
C PHE A 30 8.95 3.71 -10.90
N GLY A 31 9.67 4.74 -11.34
CA GLY A 31 9.50 5.35 -12.67
C GLY A 31 10.56 5.00 -13.70
N THR A 32 11.46 4.06 -13.39
CA THR A 32 12.64 3.68 -14.20
C THR A 32 13.36 4.88 -14.85
N PRO A 33 13.77 5.91 -14.08
CA PRO A 33 14.31 7.14 -14.68
C PRO A 33 15.76 7.01 -15.16
N VAL A 34 16.49 5.97 -14.75
CA VAL A 34 17.87 5.69 -15.19
C VAL A 34 17.88 4.32 -15.86
N ARG A 35 17.97 4.29 -17.20
CA ARG A 35 17.86 3.06 -18.00
C ARG A 35 18.96 2.04 -17.72
N GLU A 36 20.14 2.52 -17.37
CA GLU A 36 21.34 1.71 -17.15
C GLU A 36 21.50 1.31 -15.67
N PHE A 37 20.64 1.79 -14.78
CA PHE A 37 20.70 1.44 -13.37
C PHE A 37 20.09 0.06 -13.14
N THR A 38 20.91 -0.86 -12.62
CA THR A 38 20.46 -2.12 -12.06
C THR A 38 20.86 -2.13 -10.58
N PRO A 39 19.90 -2.19 -9.63
CA PRO A 39 20.24 -2.25 -8.22
C PRO A 39 21.01 -3.54 -7.93
N ASP A 40 22.05 -3.44 -7.11
CA ASP A 40 22.70 -4.61 -6.55
C ASP A 40 21.84 -5.23 -5.44
N GLN A 41 22.29 -6.38 -4.93
CA GLN A 41 21.56 -7.16 -3.94
C GLN A 41 21.34 -6.38 -2.63
N ASP A 42 22.34 -5.62 -2.17
CA ASP A 42 22.26 -4.80 -0.95
C ASP A 42 21.24 -3.65 -1.12
N CYS A 43 21.18 -3.04 -2.31
CA CYS A 43 20.18 -2.04 -2.64
C CYS A 43 18.76 -2.63 -2.65
N LEU A 44 18.59 -3.84 -3.19
CA LEU A 44 17.31 -4.54 -3.17
C LEU A 44 16.87 -4.87 -1.75
N GLU A 45 17.73 -5.45 -0.93
CA GLU A 45 17.44 -5.78 0.47
C GLU A 45 17.01 -4.55 1.28
N LYS A 46 17.72 -3.43 1.13
CA LYS A 46 17.34 -2.16 1.78
C LYS A 46 16.01 -1.62 1.27
N SER A 47 15.68 -1.84 0.00
CA SER A 47 14.37 -1.43 -0.55
C SER A 47 13.22 -2.22 0.06
N TYR A 48 13.46 -3.47 0.47
CA TYR A 48 12.47 -4.34 1.10
C TYR A 48 12.19 -3.98 2.56
N LEU A 49 13.10 -3.33 3.29
CA LEU A 49 12.89 -2.94 4.69
C LEU A 49 11.62 -2.10 4.90
N CYS A 50 11.28 -1.23 3.96
CA CYS A 50 10.03 -0.46 4.02
C CYS A 50 8.78 -1.36 3.86
N MET A 51 8.90 -2.43 3.08
CA MET A 51 7.83 -3.42 2.87
C MET A 51 7.63 -4.29 4.10
N GLU A 52 8.69 -4.59 4.85
CA GLU A 52 8.62 -5.40 6.09
C GLU A 52 7.65 -4.83 7.11
N VAL A 53 7.49 -3.50 7.18
CA VAL A 53 6.51 -2.85 8.06
C VAL A 53 5.07 -3.27 7.71
N LEU A 54 4.74 -3.29 6.41
CA LEU A 54 3.42 -3.72 5.95
C LEU A 54 3.26 -5.24 6.12
N ILE A 55 4.30 -6.03 5.83
CA ILE A 55 4.30 -7.48 6.02
C ILE A 55 4.05 -7.82 7.50
N GLY A 56 4.68 -7.12 8.43
CA GLY A 56 4.48 -7.30 9.87
C GLY A 56 3.03 -7.02 10.29
N ALA A 57 2.46 -5.90 9.84
CA ALA A 57 1.07 -5.55 10.14
C ALA A 57 0.06 -6.54 9.54
N VAL A 58 0.33 -7.06 8.33
CA VAL A 58 -0.51 -8.10 7.72
C VAL A 58 -0.41 -9.42 8.48
N ASN A 59 0.80 -9.87 8.85
CA ASN A 59 0.99 -11.07 9.66
C ASN A 59 0.21 -11.01 10.98
N GLU A 60 0.26 -9.85 11.66
CA GLU A 60 -0.52 -9.62 12.87
C GLU A 60 -2.02 -9.81 12.59
N GLY A 61 -2.56 -9.21 11.54
CA GLY A 61 -3.98 -9.37 11.19
C GLY A 61 -4.36 -10.79 10.77
N VAL A 62 -3.47 -11.52 10.10
CA VAL A 62 -3.64 -12.95 9.78
C VAL A 62 -3.70 -13.78 11.04
N SER A 63 -2.82 -13.53 12.02
CA SER A 63 -2.81 -14.25 13.31
C SER A 63 -4.10 -14.05 14.12
N GLN A 64 -4.79 -12.92 13.88
CA GLN A 64 -6.08 -12.59 14.48
C GLN A 64 -7.28 -13.11 13.66
N GLY A 65 -7.05 -13.80 12.54
CA GLY A 65 -8.10 -14.33 11.67
C GLY A 65 -8.91 -13.26 10.92
N LEU A 66 -8.34 -12.06 10.72
CA LEU A 66 -9.06 -10.92 10.14
C LEU A 66 -9.20 -10.96 8.62
N PHE A 67 -8.34 -11.74 7.94
CA PHE A 67 -8.27 -11.79 6.48
C PHE A 67 -8.79 -13.13 5.93
N ILE A 68 -9.25 -13.08 4.68
CA ILE A 68 -9.51 -14.29 3.88
C ILE A 68 -8.26 -15.16 3.78
N GLU A 69 -8.47 -16.45 3.52
CA GLU A 69 -7.38 -17.43 3.43
C GLU A 69 -6.58 -17.22 2.14
N LEU A 70 -5.49 -16.47 2.27
CA LEU A 70 -4.52 -16.18 1.21
C LEU A 70 -3.10 -16.20 1.80
N PRO A 71 -2.07 -16.48 0.99
CA PRO A 71 -0.69 -16.22 1.38
C PRO A 71 -0.50 -14.75 1.78
N VAL A 72 0.30 -14.49 2.82
CA VAL A 72 0.57 -13.15 3.36
C VAL A 72 1.09 -12.21 2.27
N GLU A 73 1.96 -12.74 1.40
CA GLU A 73 2.56 -12.01 0.29
C GLU A 73 1.49 -11.52 -0.70
N MET A 74 0.41 -12.30 -0.89
CA MET A 74 -0.69 -11.92 -1.77
C MET A 74 -1.56 -10.84 -1.12
N ILE A 75 -1.82 -10.92 0.19
CA ILE A 75 -2.54 -9.86 0.92
C ILE A 75 -1.74 -8.55 0.85
N VAL A 76 -0.44 -8.60 1.10
CA VAL A 76 0.48 -7.46 1.01
C VAL A 76 0.47 -6.87 -0.40
N LEU A 77 0.57 -7.70 -1.45
CA LEU A 77 0.55 -7.25 -2.84
C LEU A 77 -0.76 -6.55 -3.21
N GLN A 78 -1.90 -7.07 -2.75
CA GLN A 78 -3.22 -6.47 -3.00
C GLN A 78 -3.37 -5.11 -2.31
N LEU A 79 -2.89 -4.98 -1.07
CA LEU A 79 -2.90 -3.71 -0.32
C LEU A 79 -1.94 -2.69 -0.94
N TRP A 80 -0.72 -3.12 -1.28
CA TRP A 80 0.30 -2.24 -1.84
C TRP A 80 -0.09 -1.76 -3.24
N SER A 81 -0.54 -2.66 -4.12
CA SER A 81 -1.00 -2.29 -5.47
C SER A 81 -2.16 -1.29 -5.45
N ALA A 82 -3.07 -1.41 -4.48
CA ALA A 82 -4.19 -0.48 -4.27
C ALA A 82 -3.71 0.96 -4.09
N VAL A 83 -2.82 1.18 -3.11
CA VAL A 83 -2.32 2.52 -2.79
C VAL A 83 -1.29 3.00 -3.81
N HIS A 84 -0.44 2.10 -4.33
CA HIS A 84 0.55 2.42 -5.34
C HIS A 84 -0.08 2.91 -6.64
N GLY A 85 -1.14 2.23 -7.12
CA GLY A 85 -1.87 2.66 -8.31
C GLY A 85 -2.52 4.03 -8.12
N MET A 86 -3.19 4.25 -6.99
CA MET A 86 -3.87 5.51 -6.70
C MET A 86 -2.91 6.70 -6.61
N VAL A 87 -1.81 6.53 -5.89
CA VAL A 87 -0.76 7.54 -5.77
C VAL A 87 -0.10 7.81 -7.12
N SER A 88 0.15 6.77 -7.91
CA SER A 88 0.72 6.90 -9.26
C SER A 88 -0.17 7.68 -10.21
N LEU A 89 -1.51 7.56 -10.08
CA LEU A 89 -2.48 8.34 -10.84
C LEU A 89 -2.52 9.80 -10.33
N GLU A 90 -2.48 10.00 -9.02
CA GLU A 90 -2.47 11.34 -8.40
C GLU A 90 -1.24 12.15 -8.83
N LEU A 91 -0.05 11.55 -8.76
CA LEU A 91 1.19 12.20 -9.18
C LEU A 91 1.25 12.51 -10.68
N ARG A 92 0.43 11.84 -11.51
CA ARG A 92 0.32 12.08 -12.95
C ARG A 92 -0.80 13.06 -13.32
N GLY A 93 -1.55 13.58 -12.35
CA GLY A 93 -2.59 14.58 -12.59
C GLY A 93 -3.89 14.02 -13.17
N TYR A 94 -4.22 12.75 -12.91
CA TYR A 94 -5.47 12.14 -13.39
C TYR A 94 -6.73 12.54 -12.60
N PHE A 95 -6.60 13.39 -11.57
CA PHE A 95 -7.74 13.91 -10.79
C PHE A 95 -7.92 15.41 -11.08
N GLU A 96 -9.17 15.84 -11.19
CA GLU A 96 -9.52 17.24 -11.44
C GLU A 96 -9.10 18.13 -10.26
N THR A 97 -9.34 17.68 -9.03
CA THR A 97 -8.91 18.38 -7.81
C THR A 97 -8.19 17.48 -6.82
N ARG A 98 -7.48 18.10 -5.87
CA ARG A 98 -6.89 17.41 -4.71
C ARG A 98 -7.96 16.75 -3.82
N ALA A 99 -9.17 17.31 -3.78
CA ALA A 99 -10.28 16.75 -3.03
C ALA A 99 -10.73 15.42 -3.66
N ASP A 100 -10.83 15.37 -4.99
CA ASP A 100 -11.20 14.15 -5.73
C ASP A 100 -10.15 13.05 -5.54
N ALA A 101 -8.87 13.40 -5.66
CA ALA A 101 -7.78 12.46 -5.41
C ALA A 101 -7.82 11.90 -3.97
N THR A 102 -8.18 12.75 -3.00
CA THR A 102 -8.32 12.32 -1.60
C THR A 102 -9.50 11.38 -1.44
N ALA A 103 -10.69 11.76 -1.91
CA ALA A 103 -11.88 10.91 -1.83
C ALA A 103 -11.66 9.54 -2.51
N ALA A 104 -11.07 9.52 -3.69
CA ALA A 104 -10.73 8.28 -4.40
C ALA A 104 -9.73 7.42 -3.62
N PHE A 105 -8.74 8.03 -2.97
CA PHE A 105 -7.78 7.33 -2.13
C PHE A 105 -8.44 6.69 -0.89
N GLU A 106 -9.26 7.45 -0.16
CA GLU A 106 -9.98 6.95 1.01
C GLU A 106 -10.86 5.73 0.64
N ILE A 107 -11.67 5.86 -0.43
CA ILE A 107 -12.51 4.76 -0.94
C ILE A 107 -11.65 3.55 -1.33
N ARG A 108 -10.50 3.78 -1.97
CA ARG A 108 -9.64 2.68 -2.41
C ARG A 108 -9.04 1.93 -1.23
N VAL A 109 -8.59 2.62 -0.18
CA VAL A 109 -8.06 2.00 1.04
C VAL A 109 -9.15 1.19 1.74
N GLU A 110 -10.32 1.80 1.92
CA GLU A 110 -11.46 1.13 2.56
C GLU A 110 -11.87 -0.14 1.80
N THR A 111 -12.05 -0.05 0.48
CA THR A 111 -12.46 -1.19 -0.35
C THR A 111 -11.38 -2.27 -0.46
N ALA A 112 -10.09 -1.90 -0.44
CA ALA A 112 -9.00 -2.87 -0.36
C ALA A 112 -9.07 -3.69 0.94
N LEU A 113 -9.24 -3.01 2.06
CA LEU A 113 -9.34 -3.68 3.37
C LEU A 113 -10.59 -4.55 3.42
N ARG A 114 -11.77 -4.01 3.12
CA ARG A 114 -13.04 -4.75 3.11
C ARG A 114 -13.00 -5.99 2.22
N GLY A 115 -12.46 -5.87 1.00
CA GLY A 115 -12.38 -6.98 0.05
C GLY A 115 -11.45 -8.12 0.48
N LEU A 116 -10.59 -7.89 1.50
CA LEU A 116 -9.71 -8.90 2.06
C LEU A 116 -10.20 -9.41 3.42
N GLN A 117 -11.29 -8.88 3.97
CA GLN A 117 -11.79 -9.29 5.28
C GLN A 117 -12.38 -10.70 5.24
N LYS A 118 -12.11 -11.47 6.29
CA LYS A 118 -12.89 -12.68 6.54
C LYS A 118 -14.29 -12.27 6.99
N GLU A 119 -15.33 -12.80 6.33
CA GLU A 119 -16.69 -12.64 6.82
C GLU A 119 -16.82 -13.30 8.20
N ILE A 120 -17.38 -12.56 9.16
CA ILE A 120 -17.79 -13.15 10.43
C ILE A 120 -19.03 -13.96 10.09
N ALA A 121 -18.93 -15.29 10.14
CA ALA A 121 -20.10 -16.14 10.11
C ALA A 121 -20.97 -15.76 11.32
N GLU A 122 -22.14 -15.18 11.08
CA GLU A 122 -23.15 -15.00 12.11
C GLU A 122 -23.60 -16.41 12.55
N CYS A 123 -23.32 -16.76 13.80
CA CYS A 123 -23.85 -17.96 14.45
C CYS A 123 -25.31 -17.76 14.88
#